data_AF-A0AAW4YBT0-F1
#
_entry.id   AF-A0AAW4YBT0-F1
#
_cell.length_a   1.000
_cell.length_b   1.000
_cell.length_c   1.000
_cell.angle_alpha   90.00
_cell.angle_beta   90.00
_cell.angle_gamma   90.00
#
_symmetry.space_group_name_H-M   'P 1'
#
loop_
_entity.id
_entity.type
_entity.pdbx_description
1 polymer ?
#
loop_
_entity_poly.entity_id
_entity_poly.type
_entity_poly.pdbx_seq_one_letter_code
_entity_poly.pdbx_strand_id
1 'polypeptide(L)' 'SLADDKELSSIELEDKEIEIFGSRDDLQNIGEVDAEVDLDGISESTEKTVKINLPEHVTKAEPSETKAYINVK' A
#
# COMPACT_ATOMS: atom_id res chain seq x y z
N SER A 1 11.82 10.36 -3.76
CA SER A 1 12.99 10.62 -2.92
C SER A 1 12.63 11.44 -1.70
N LEU A 2 13.06 11.01 -0.51
CA LEU A 2 12.88 11.77 0.73
C LEU A 2 13.55 13.16 0.63
N ALA A 3 13.24 14.03 1.59
CA ALA A 3 13.98 15.30 1.75
C ALA A 3 15.48 15.04 2.01
N ASP A 4 16.32 16.03 1.70
CA ASP A 4 17.77 15.94 1.91
C ASP A 4 18.11 15.56 3.36
N ASP A 5 19.17 14.74 3.53
CA ASP A 5 19.64 14.22 4.83
C ASP A 5 18.65 13.32 5.60
N LYS A 6 17.65 12.76 4.93
CA LYS A 6 16.71 11.78 5.52
C LYS A 6 16.92 10.37 5.02
N GLU A 7 16.82 9.42 5.94
CA GLU A 7 16.80 8.00 5.64
C GLU A 7 15.46 7.37 6.00
N LEU A 8 14.95 6.49 5.13
CA LEU A 8 13.79 5.68 5.45
C LEU A 8 14.16 4.68 6.54
N SER A 9 13.42 4.71 7.64
CA SER A 9 13.55 3.74 8.73
C SER A 9 12.64 2.53 8.51
N SER A 10 11.34 2.76 8.29
CA SER A 10 10.36 1.71 8.01
C SER A 10 9.11 2.25 7.33
N ILE A 11 8.37 1.35 6.69
CA ILE A 11 6.98 1.57 6.27
C ILE A 11 6.17 0.43 6.87
N GLU A 12 5.13 0.76 7.62
CA GLU A 12 4.21 -0.21 8.21
C GLU A 12 2.79 0.04 7.70
N LEU A 13 2.06 -1.02 7.37
CA LEU A 13 0.67 -0.92 6.95
C LEU A 13 -0.26 -1.21 8.13
N GLU A 14 -1.35 -0.46 8.23
CA GLU A 14 -2.42 -0.70 9.21
C GLU A 14 -3.07 -2.06 8.96
N ASP A 15 -3.36 -2.37 7.69
CA ASP A 15 -3.97 -3.64 7.27
C ASP A 15 -2.92 -4.57 6.65
N LYS A 16 -2.83 -5.79 7.19
CA LYS A 16 -1.89 -6.83 6.69
C LYS A 16 -2.53 -7.82 5.72
N GLU A 17 -3.85 -7.89 5.73
CA GLU A 17 -4.65 -8.77 4.91
C GLU A 17 -5.85 -7.98 4.41
N ILE A 18 -6.29 -8.29 3.18
CA ILE A 18 -7.48 -7.72 2.57
C ILE A 18 -8.28 -8.82 1.90
N GLU A 19 -9.57 -8.57 1.69
CA GLU A 19 -10.44 -9.45 0.92
C GLU A 19 -10.61 -8.90 -0.50
N ILE A 20 -10.45 -9.76 -1.51
CA ILE A 20 -10.66 -9.40 -2.93
C ILE A 20 -11.79 -10.23 -3.54
N PHE A 21 -12.55 -9.60 -4.45
CA PHE A 21 -13.72 -10.21 -5.08
C PHE A 21 -13.57 -10.20 -6.60
N GLY A 22 -13.82 -11.34 -7.24
CA GLY A 22 -13.64 -11.53 -8.68
C GLY A 22 -14.09 -12.92 -9.12
N SER A 23 -13.87 -13.26 -10.38
CA SER A 23 -14.14 -14.63 -10.85
C SER A 23 -13.09 -15.58 -10.26
N ARG A 24 -13.47 -16.84 -10.02
CA ARG A 24 -12.55 -17.83 -9.46
C ARG A 24 -11.27 -17.97 -10.29
N ASP A 25 -11.42 -17.92 -11.62
CA ASP A 25 -10.29 -18.10 -12.54
C ASP A 25 -9.28 -16.95 -12.44
N ASP A 26 -9.76 -15.74 -12.16
CA ASP A 26 -8.93 -14.56 -11.96
C ASP A 26 -8.27 -14.56 -10.57
N LEU A 27 -9.02 -14.97 -9.53
CA LEU A 27 -8.54 -14.94 -8.15
C LEU A 27 -7.51 -16.03 -7.81
N GLN A 28 -7.58 -17.19 -8.44
CA GLN A 28 -6.80 -18.38 -8.04
C GLN A 28 -5.27 -18.20 -8.10
N ASN A 29 -4.80 -17.21 -8.87
CA ASN A 29 -3.37 -16.94 -9.07
C ASN A 29 -2.89 -15.67 -8.36
N ILE A 30 -3.75 -15.01 -7.57
CA ILE A 30 -3.41 -13.77 -6.87
C ILE A 30 -2.96 -14.12 -5.45
N GLY A 31 -1.65 -13.99 -5.19
CA GLY A 31 -1.07 -14.16 -3.85
C GLY A 31 -0.78 -12.84 -3.13
N GLU A 32 -0.61 -11.76 -3.88
CA GLU A 32 -0.28 -10.43 -3.39
C GLU A 32 -0.90 -9.36 -4.30
N VAL A 33 -1.04 -8.15 -3.78
CA VAL A 33 -1.50 -6.96 -4.51
C VAL A 33 -0.58 -5.79 -4.20
N ASP A 34 -0.44 -4.88 -5.15
CA ASP A 34 0.45 -3.74 -5.01
C ASP A 34 -0.27 -2.52 -4.42
N ALA A 35 0.47 -1.71 -3.67
CA ALA A 35 0.07 -0.37 -3.29
C ALA A 35 1.28 0.56 -3.43
N GLU A 36 1.05 1.78 -3.93
CA GLU A 36 2.12 2.76 -4.14
C GLU A 36 2.02 3.89 -3.13
N VAL A 37 3.16 4.26 -2.54
CA VAL A 37 3.28 5.37 -1.60
C VAL A 37 4.33 6.34 -2.10
N ASP A 38 3.91 7.59 -2.31
CA ASP A 38 4.81 8.67 -2.69
C ASP A 38 5.60 9.14 -1.46
N LEU A 39 6.93 9.05 -1.54
CA LEU A 39 7.86 9.47 -0.49
C LEU A 39 8.48 10.85 -0.76
N ASP A 40 8.11 11.51 -1.87
CA ASP A 40 8.73 12.77 -2.28
C ASP A 40 8.59 13.86 -1.22
N GLY A 41 9.74 14.40 -0.80
CA GLY A 41 9.81 15.54 0.12
C GLY A 41 9.44 15.24 1.58
N ILE A 42 9.27 13.98 1.98
CA ILE A 42 9.00 13.63 3.38
C ILE A 42 10.25 13.92 4.23
N SER A 43 10.11 14.83 5.19
CA SER A 43 11.17 15.24 6.12
C SER A 43 10.97 14.76 7.56
N GLU A 44 9.74 14.35 7.91
CA GLU A 44 9.33 13.88 9.23
C GLU A 44 8.41 12.66 9.08
N SER A 45 8.37 11.79 10.10
CA SER A 45 7.50 10.61 10.08
C SER A 45 6.04 11.01 9.95
N THR A 46 5.30 10.30 9.11
CA THR A 46 3.93 10.68 8.73
C THR A 46 3.08 9.45 8.41
N GLU A 47 1.78 9.65 8.27
CA GLU A 47 0.83 8.64 7.80
C GLU A 47 0.24 9.08 6.45
N LYS A 48 0.11 8.13 5.53
CA LYS A 48 -0.54 8.34 4.24
C LYS A 48 -1.58 7.25 3.99
N THR A 49 -2.77 7.63 3.56
CA THR A 49 -3.74 6.69 3.00
C THR A 49 -3.26 6.26 1.61
N VAL A 50 -3.05 4.97 1.43
CA VAL A 50 -2.60 4.37 0.18
C VAL A 50 -3.72 3.52 -0.42
N LYS A 51 -3.97 3.71 -1.71
CA LYS A 51 -4.95 2.91 -2.45
C LYS A 51 -4.32 1.61 -2.90
N ILE A 52 -5.10 0.55 -2.81
CA ILE A 52 -4.69 -0.77 -3.27
C ILE A 52 -4.92 -0.85 -4.77
N ASN A 53 -3.88 -1.19 -5.52
CA ASN A 53 -3.95 -1.40 -6.95
C ASN A 53 -4.49 -2.80 -7.21
N LEU A 54 -5.74 -2.87 -7.68
CA LEU A 54 -6.39 -4.15 -7.95
C LEU A 54 -5.90 -4.72 -9.28
N PRO A 55 -5.52 -6.01 -9.32
CA PRO A 55 -5.18 -6.71 -10.55
C PRO A 55 -6.34 -6.67 -11.56
N GLU A 56 -6.02 -6.85 -12.85
CA GLU A 56 -7.06 -6.99 -13.87
C GLU A 56 -8.06 -8.08 -13.47
N HIS A 57 -9.35 -7.80 -13.70
CA HIS A 57 -10.48 -8.68 -13.40
C HIS A 57 -10.83 -8.89 -11.92
N VAL A 58 -10.15 -8.23 -10.98
CA VAL A 58 -10.65 -8.02 -9.62
C VAL A 58 -11.66 -6.87 -9.62
N THR A 59 -12.84 -7.11 -9.05
CA THR A 59 -13.96 -6.15 -9.06
C THR A 59 -13.99 -5.26 -7.83
N LYS A 60 -13.42 -5.73 -6.71
CA LYS A 60 -13.47 -5.03 -5.42
C LYS A 60 -12.40 -5.55 -4.47
N ALA A 61 -11.94 -4.68 -3.55
CA ALA A 61 -11.23 -5.07 -2.34
C ALA A 61 -11.86 -4.44 -1.10
N GLU A 62 -11.75 -5.15 0.03
CA GLU A 62 -12.12 -4.67 1.36
C GLU A 62 -10.99 -4.94 2.37
N PRO A 63 -10.39 -3.88 2.95
CA PRO A 63 -10.54 -2.48 2.56
C PRO A 63 -9.97 -2.20 1.16
N SER A 64 -10.40 -1.11 0.51
CA SER A 64 -9.86 -0.68 -0.79
C SER A 64 -8.64 0.24 -0.68
N GLU A 65 -8.35 0.70 0.54
CA GLU A 65 -7.22 1.54 0.91
C GLU A 65 -6.78 1.19 2.32
N THR A 66 -5.52 1.41 2.63
CA THR A 66 -4.96 1.20 3.97
C THR A 66 -4.11 2.40 4.37
N LYS A 67 -3.80 2.55 5.66
CA LYS A 67 -2.83 3.56 6.10
C LYS A 67 -1.42 2.99 6.09
N ALA A 68 -0.51 3.72 5.46
CA ALA A 68 0.93 3.49 5.53
C ALA A 68 1.56 4.47 6.52
N TYR A 69 2.21 3.95 7.55
CA TYR A 69 3.01 4.70 8.52
C TYR A 69 4.45 4.74 8.03
N ILE A 70 4.91 5.93 7.65
CA ILE A 70 6.23 6.18 7.07
C ILE A 70 7.11 6.76 8.16
N ASN A 71 8.15 6.02 8.55
CA ASN A 71 9.09 6.44 9.58
C ASN A 71 10.42 6.84 8.95
N VAL A 72 10.91 8.04 9.26
CA VAL A 72 12.20 8.56 8.78
C VAL A 72 13.10 8.96 9.96
N LYS A 73 14.41 8.93 9.73
CA LYS A 73 15.43 9.40 10.68
C LYS A 73 16.31 10.45 10.00
#